data_AF-A0A1C6XPG7-F1
#
_entry.id   AF-A0A1C6XPG7-F1
#
_cell.length_a   1.000
_cell.length_b   1.000
_cell.length_c   1.000
_cell.angle_alpha   90.00
_cell.angle_beta   90.00
_cell.angle_gamma   90.00
#
_symmetry.space_group_name_H-M   'P 1'
#
loop_
_entity.id
_entity.type
_entity.pdbx_description
1 polymer ?
#
loop_
_entity_poly.entity_id
_entity_poly.type
_entity_poly.pdbx_seq_one_letter_code
_entity_poly.pdbx_strand_id
1 'polypeptide(L)'
;MKNLTDAEQKYLNHDWVNDKNWKLYLSNLYPSPSIHNIEKYKKKYFQKNIDRNFDINTKFQDNTKENTQQSTNYYPNTNNYNYYDEKSSLMTLLYFSYLLCTSLFYFMLLALNIGLYKKIGTYISLSYLFAFITLLYLDYKTQKQNFSMVQFFSSEKGQYLSYSFILFFVKDAVLIFLPVFLTILINTYLIYKQVKSSLPPEIQRNYYINKLVGYLDQSILNIYTMRASIEIYNLVFIFICLFLNRTSILNLFMYLHFFKLKYNSSDSYFHACYTKNGEIIRQFLSHPMVPRSFLNIFDKISHYFTTYLTYRRR
;
A
#
# COMPACT_ATOMS: atom_id res chain seq x y z
N MET A 1 25.62 37.26 -1.60
CA MET A 1 24.20 37.65 -1.77
C MET A 1 23.92 37.67 -3.26
N LYS A 2 23.01 36.84 -3.78
CA LYS A 2 22.58 36.93 -5.18
C LYS A 2 21.73 38.20 -5.32
N ASN A 3 22.04 39.04 -6.31
CA ASN A 3 21.16 40.14 -6.67
C ASN A 3 19.87 39.53 -7.23
N LEU A 4 18.78 39.65 -6.47
CA LEU A 4 17.45 39.24 -6.93
C LEU A 4 16.98 40.20 -8.02
N THR A 5 16.34 39.67 -9.05
CA THR A 5 15.72 40.50 -10.10
C THR A 5 14.47 41.21 -9.56
N ASP A 6 14.07 42.33 -10.19
CA ASP A 6 12.88 43.09 -9.78
C ASP A 6 11.60 42.23 -9.74
N ALA A 7 11.47 41.26 -10.65
CA ALA A 7 10.36 40.32 -10.68
C ALA A 7 10.39 39.32 -9.50
N GLU A 8 11.58 38.89 -9.07
CA GLU A 8 11.76 38.02 -7.91
C GLU A 8 11.45 38.74 -6.59
N GLN A 9 11.84 40.01 -6.46
CA GLN A 9 11.49 40.84 -5.30
C GLN A 9 9.98 41.08 -5.21
N LYS A 10 9.30 41.31 -6.33
CA LYS A 10 7.84 41.43 -6.39
C LYS A 10 7.13 40.13 -5.99
N TYR A 11 7.66 38.97 -6.38
CA TYR A 11 7.09 37.67 -5.99
C TYR A 11 7.17 37.44 -4.48
N LEU A 12 8.32 37.76 -3.86
CA LEU A 12 8.53 37.62 -2.41
C LEU A 12 7.65 38.58 -1.59
N ASN A 13 7.42 39.78 -2.11
CA ASN A 13 6.61 40.81 -1.45
C ASN A 13 5.09 40.67 -1.75
N HIS A 14 4.67 39.69 -2.54
CA HIS A 14 3.26 39.50 -2.89
C HIS A 14 2.45 38.94 -1.72
N ASP A 15 1.33 39.59 -1.39
CA ASP A 15 0.44 39.16 -0.31
C ASP A 15 -0.47 38.01 -0.74
N TRP A 16 0.09 36.80 -0.70
CA TRP A 16 -0.61 35.55 -1.02
C TRP A 16 -1.78 35.24 -0.09
N VAL A 17 -1.83 35.83 1.12
CA VAL A 17 -2.85 35.54 2.13
C VAL A 17 -4.13 36.33 1.83
N ASN A 18 -4.00 37.55 1.33
CA ASN A 18 -5.15 38.42 1.06
C ASN A 18 -5.55 38.51 -0.41
N ASP A 19 -4.79 37.93 -1.34
CA ASP A 19 -5.13 37.89 -2.76
C ASP A 19 -6.38 37.02 -3.04
N LYS A 20 -7.51 37.69 -3.32
CA LYS A 20 -8.80 37.06 -3.64
C LYS A 20 -8.76 36.27 -4.97
N ASN A 21 -8.01 36.75 -5.95
CA ASN A 21 -7.92 36.13 -7.27
C ASN A 21 -7.07 34.85 -7.22
N TRP A 22 -6.02 34.85 -6.40
CA TRP A 22 -5.24 33.65 -6.09
C TRP A 22 -6.09 32.57 -5.40
N LYS A 23 -6.90 32.95 -4.40
CA LYS A 23 -7.79 32.01 -3.70
C LYS A 23 -8.81 31.36 -4.64
N LEU A 24 -9.38 32.14 -5.55
CA LEU A 24 -10.34 31.67 -6.55
C LEU A 24 -9.67 30.78 -7.61
N TYR A 25 -8.44 31.11 -8.00
CA TYR A 25 -7.63 30.25 -8.87
C TYR A 25 -7.33 28.89 -8.21
N LEU A 26 -6.95 28.90 -6.93
CA LEU A 26 -6.63 27.70 -6.17
C LEU A 26 -7.85 26.78 -5.99
N SER A 27 -9.03 27.33 -5.71
CA SER A 27 -10.27 26.55 -5.53
C SER A 27 -10.74 25.86 -6.82
N ASN A 28 -10.34 26.39 -7.98
CA ASN A 28 -10.73 25.85 -9.29
C ASN A 28 -9.77 24.76 -9.80
N LEU A 29 -8.69 24.44 -9.08
CA LEU A 29 -7.76 23.38 -9.45
C LEU A 29 -8.30 22.01 -9.00
N TYR A 30 -8.51 21.10 -9.95
CA TYR A 30 -8.89 19.71 -9.67
C TYR A 30 -7.89 18.71 -10.26
N PRO A 31 -7.40 17.72 -9.47
CA PRO A 31 -7.63 17.55 -8.04
C PRO A 31 -6.98 18.67 -7.21
N SER A 32 -7.48 18.88 -5.99
CA SER A 32 -6.96 19.91 -5.08
C SER A 32 -5.46 19.71 -4.86
N PRO A 33 -4.62 20.74 -5.08
CA PRO A 33 -3.17 20.60 -5.04
C PRO A 33 -2.67 20.35 -3.61
N SER A 34 -1.78 19.38 -3.45
CA SER A 34 -1.09 19.12 -2.19
C SER A 34 -0.19 20.29 -1.78
N ILE A 35 0.07 20.46 -0.48
CA ILE A 35 0.91 21.55 0.08
C ILE A 35 2.28 21.66 -0.62
N HIS A 36 2.92 20.53 -0.90
CA HIS A 36 4.21 20.48 -1.63
C HIS A 36 4.16 21.04 -3.06
N ASN A 37 2.98 21.06 -3.69
CA ASN A 37 2.79 21.58 -5.04
C ASN A 37 2.29 23.03 -5.05
N ILE A 38 1.85 23.58 -3.90
CA ILE A 38 1.26 24.93 -3.84
C ILE A 38 2.23 25.99 -4.34
N GLU A 39 3.52 25.89 -4.02
CA GLU A 39 4.53 26.86 -4.47
C GLU A 39 4.68 26.87 -6.00
N LYS A 40 4.62 25.69 -6.63
CA LYS A 40 4.62 25.56 -8.10
C LYS A 40 3.41 26.25 -8.72
N TYR A 41 2.23 26.14 -8.09
CA TYR A 41 1.03 26.83 -8.56
C TYR A 41 1.09 28.34 -8.29
N LYS A 42 1.69 28.80 -7.19
CA LYS A 42 1.94 30.22 -6.93
C LYS A 42 2.84 30.83 -7.99
N LYS A 43 3.97 30.19 -8.31
CA LYS A 43 4.90 30.64 -9.37
C LYS A 43 4.22 30.72 -10.74
N LYS A 44 3.42 29.70 -11.10
CA LYS A 44 2.65 29.71 -12.36
C LYS A 44 1.57 30.78 -12.40
N TYR A 45 0.86 30.99 -11.30
CA TYR A 45 -0.15 32.04 -11.18
C TYR A 45 0.50 33.42 -11.28
N PHE A 46 1.60 33.65 -10.57
CA PHE A 46 2.33 34.90 -10.59
C PHE A 46 2.83 35.23 -11.99
N GLN A 47 3.45 34.26 -12.67
CA GLN A 47 3.93 34.46 -14.04
C GLN A 47 2.77 34.78 -15.00
N LYS A 48 1.65 34.07 -14.88
CA LYS A 48 0.54 34.22 -15.82
C LYS A 48 -0.24 35.52 -15.60
N ASN A 49 -0.42 35.95 -14.35
CA ASN A 49 -1.40 36.96 -13.99
C ASN A 49 -0.80 38.26 -13.42
N ILE A 50 0.46 38.24 -12.95
CA ILE A 50 1.09 39.40 -12.30
C ILE A 50 2.31 39.88 -13.08
N ASP A 51 3.29 39.01 -13.33
CA ASP A 51 4.51 39.39 -14.05
C ASP A 51 4.99 38.26 -14.97
N ARG A 52 4.76 38.44 -16.28
CA ARG A 52 5.13 37.46 -17.31
C ARG A 52 6.64 37.22 -17.43
N ASN A 53 7.45 38.15 -16.94
CA ASN A 53 8.91 38.06 -16.98
C ASN A 53 9.48 37.26 -15.79
N PHE A 54 8.63 36.77 -14.89
CA PHE A 54 9.03 35.91 -13.79
C PHE A 54 9.49 34.52 -14.29
N ASP A 55 10.71 34.11 -13.94
CA ASP A 55 11.22 32.77 -14.26
C ASP A 55 10.72 31.75 -13.22
N ILE A 56 9.89 30.79 -13.66
CA ILE A 56 9.32 29.74 -12.81
C ILE A 56 10.40 28.84 -12.18
N ASN A 57 11.59 28.75 -12.78
CA ASN A 57 12.67 27.90 -12.31
C ASN A 57 13.54 28.55 -11.23
N THR A 58 13.21 29.78 -10.83
CA THR A 58 13.91 30.46 -9.73
C THR A 58 13.73 29.71 -8.41
N LYS A 59 14.88 29.26 -7.89
CA LYS A 59 15.00 28.66 -6.56
C LYS A 59 15.29 29.79 -5.58
N PHE A 60 14.26 30.22 -4.86
CA PHE A 60 14.47 31.00 -3.65
C PHE A 60 15.14 30.07 -2.63
N GLN A 61 16.20 30.55 -1.98
CA GLN A 61 16.78 29.82 -0.86
C GLN A 61 15.77 29.84 0.28
N ASP A 62 14.86 28.87 0.29
CA ASP A 62 14.19 28.49 1.51
C ASP A 62 15.24 27.85 2.40
N ASN A 63 15.30 28.27 3.67
CA ASN A 63 16.11 27.63 4.71
C ASN A 63 15.61 26.22 5.08
N THR A 64 15.01 25.51 4.14
CA THR A 64 14.68 24.09 4.19
C THR A 64 15.52 23.38 3.14
N LYS A 65 16.57 22.70 3.62
CA LYS A 65 17.45 21.86 2.82
C LYS A 65 16.63 20.80 2.07
N GLU A 66 16.41 20.99 0.78
CA GLU A 66 15.97 19.93 -0.14
C GLU A 66 17.04 19.69 -1.22
N ASN A 67 17.56 18.46 -1.23
CA ASN A 67 18.50 17.98 -2.23
C ASN A 67 17.80 17.77 -3.58
N THR A 68 18.47 18.22 -4.63
CA THR A 68 18.12 18.11 -6.05
C THR A 68 17.85 16.65 -6.48
N GLN A 69 16.71 16.42 -7.13
CA GLN A 69 16.33 15.15 -7.76
C GLN A 69 17.14 14.90 -9.04
N GLN A 70 17.85 13.77 -9.09
CA GLN A 70 18.00 12.99 -10.32
C GLN A 70 16.78 12.05 -10.42
N SER A 71 16.25 11.92 -11.64
CA SER A 71 15.05 11.18 -11.97
C SER A 71 15.18 9.68 -11.71
N THR A 72 14.58 9.22 -10.63
CA THR A 72 13.98 7.89 -10.51
C THR A 72 12.56 8.09 -10.02
N ASN A 73 11.58 7.51 -10.72
CA ASN A 73 10.17 7.52 -10.33
C ASN A 73 10.01 6.87 -8.95
N TYR A 74 10.13 7.68 -7.91
CA TYR A 74 9.84 7.31 -6.54
C TYR A 74 8.44 7.85 -6.23
N TYR A 75 7.47 6.94 -6.14
CA TYR A 75 6.18 7.28 -5.54
C TYR A 75 6.45 7.76 -4.12
N PRO A 76 5.89 8.90 -3.68
CA PRO A 76 6.07 9.37 -2.31
C PRO A 76 5.31 8.42 -1.41
N ASN A 77 6.03 7.45 -0.86
CA ASN A 77 5.56 6.68 0.28
C ASN A 77 5.57 7.66 1.46
N THR A 78 4.45 8.33 1.71
CA THR A 78 4.22 9.06 2.97
C THR A 78 4.03 8.04 4.09
N ASN A 79 5.10 7.29 4.38
CA ASN A 79 5.23 6.62 5.66
C ASN A 79 5.59 7.72 6.65
N ASN A 80 4.57 8.30 7.27
CA ASN A 80 4.74 8.90 8.58
C ASN A 80 5.35 7.80 9.46
N TYR A 81 6.65 7.91 9.72
CA TYR A 81 7.31 7.12 10.75
C TYR A 81 6.74 7.60 12.07
N ASN A 82 5.56 7.08 12.43
CA ASN A 82 4.99 7.28 13.74
C ASN A 82 6.04 6.78 14.73
N TYR A 83 6.48 7.66 15.63
CA TYR A 83 7.44 7.34 16.68
C TYR A 83 6.74 6.35 17.63
N TYR A 84 6.89 5.06 17.36
CA TYR A 84 6.38 4.02 18.23
C TYR A 84 7.27 3.93 19.47
N ASP A 85 6.67 3.59 20.60
CA ASP A 85 7.40 3.30 21.83
C ASP A 85 8.41 2.16 21.56
N GLU A 86 9.70 2.43 21.77
CA GLU A 86 10.83 1.59 21.34
C GLU A 86 10.70 0.14 21.84
N LYS A 87 10.30 -0.03 23.10
CA LYS A 87 10.13 -1.35 23.72
C LYS A 87 9.01 -2.16 23.07
N SER A 88 7.90 -1.50 22.74
CA SER A 88 6.76 -2.17 22.08
C SER A 88 7.12 -2.61 20.65
N SER A 89 7.87 -1.76 19.93
CA SER A 89 8.31 -2.02 18.57
C SER A 89 9.30 -3.19 18.49
N LEU A 90 10.22 -3.29 19.46
CA LEU A 90 11.13 -4.44 19.60
C LEU A 90 10.37 -5.75 19.81
N MET A 91 9.39 -5.76 20.71
CA MET A 91 8.58 -6.96 20.98
C MET A 91 7.77 -7.38 19.75
N THR A 92 7.20 -6.41 19.03
CA THR A 92 6.50 -6.69 17.76
C THR A 92 7.45 -7.27 16.71
N LEU A 93 8.68 -6.75 16.59
CA LEU A 93 9.69 -7.27 15.67
C LEU A 93 10.08 -8.72 15.98
N LEU A 94 10.29 -9.04 17.25
CA LEU A 94 10.60 -10.41 17.69
C LEU A 94 9.43 -11.36 17.43
N TYR A 95 8.20 -10.92 17.74
CA TYR A 95 7.01 -11.73 17.44
C TYR A 95 6.84 -11.97 15.94
N PHE A 96 7.06 -10.96 15.10
CA PHE A 96 6.88 -11.07 13.67
C PHE A 96 7.96 -11.92 13.01
N SER A 97 9.22 -11.80 13.44
CA SER A 97 10.28 -12.67 12.98
C SER A 97 10.03 -14.14 13.35
N TYR A 98 9.57 -14.43 14.58
CA TYR A 98 9.11 -15.76 14.97
C TYR A 98 7.96 -16.26 14.08
N LEU A 99 6.98 -15.40 13.82
CA LEU A 99 5.82 -15.74 13.00
C LEU A 99 6.21 -16.05 11.55
N LEU A 100 7.13 -15.28 10.96
CA LEU A 100 7.65 -15.56 9.61
C LEU A 100 8.36 -16.91 9.55
N CYS A 101 9.19 -17.24 10.52
CA CYS A 101 9.88 -18.53 10.59
C CYS A 101 8.90 -19.71 10.71
N THR A 102 7.92 -19.61 11.62
CA THR A 102 6.89 -20.65 11.80
C THR A 102 6.00 -20.80 10.56
N SER A 103 5.74 -19.70 9.84
CA SER A 103 4.99 -19.70 8.59
C SER A 103 5.73 -20.41 7.45
N LEU A 104 7.04 -20.20 7.33
CA LEU A 104 7.88 -20.93 6.37
C LEU A 104 7.87 -22.44 6.66
N PHE A 105 8.00 -22.81 7.93
CA PHE A 105 7.90 -24.22 8.34
C PHE A 105 6.52 -24.82 7.99
N TYR A 106 5.45 -24.07 8.21
CA TYR A 106 4.12 -24.50 7.81
C TYR A 106 3.93 -24.67 6.30
N PHE A 107 4.48 -23.74 5.50
CA PHE A 107 4.44 -23.88 4.04
C PHE A 107 5.18 -25.13 3.57
N MET A 108 6.30 -25.49 4.22
CA MET A 108 6.98 -26.76 3.96
C MET A 108 6.10 -27.96 4.31
N LEU A 109 5.45 -27.97 5.49
CA LEU A 109 4.53 -29.06 5.87
C LEU A 109 3.35 -29.20 4.90
N LEU A 110 2.81 -28.08 4.44
CA LEU A 110 1.69 -28.05 3.49
C LEU A 110 2.16 -28.54 2.11
N ALA A 111 3.33 -28.09 1.63
CA ALA A 111 3.91 -28.52 0.37
C ALA A 111 4.22 -30.02 0.36
N LEU A 112 4.69 -30.57 1.47
CA LEU A 112 4.94 -32.00 1.66
C LEU A 112 3.68 -32.80 1.99
N ASN A 113 2.51 -32.14 2.09
CA ASN A 113 1.22 -32.74 2.45
C ASN A 113 1.26 -33.60 3.73
N ILE A 114 2.05 -33.20 4.71
CA ILE A 114 2.20 -33.92 5.98
C ILE A 114 0.99 -33.61 6.85
N GLY A 115 0.20 -34.61 7.25
CA GLY A 115 -1.10 -34.43 7.92
C GLY A 115 -1.13 -33.51 9.16
N LEU A 116 0.02 -33.21 9.77
CA LEU A 116 0.18 -32.21 10.82
C LEU A 116 -0.21 -30.78 10.40
N TYR A 117 -0.09 -30.42 9.11
CA TYR A 117 -0.42 -29.07 8.64
C TYR A 117 -1.88 -28.71 8.95
N LYS A 118 -2.82 -29.67 8.86
CA LYS A 118 -4.24 -29.43 9.16
C LYS A 118 -4.49 -29.01 10.60
N LYS A 119 -3.73 -29.58 11.55
CA LYS A 119 -3.81 -29.26 12.98
C LYS A 119 -3.13 -27.91 13.28
N ILE A 120 -2.00 -27.64 12.64
CA ILE A 120 -1.21 -26.43 12.87
C ILE A 120 -1.84 -25.19 12.20
N GLY A 121 -2.57 -25.37 11.11
CA GLY A 121 -3.16 -24.27 10.32
C GLY A 121 -4.05 -23.32 11.13
N THR A 122 -4.81 -23.82 12.12
CA THR A 122 -5.62 -22.97 13.02
C THR A 122 -4.77 -22.11 13.94
N TYR A 123 -3.65 -22.64 14.45
CA TYR A 123 -2.75 -21.88 15.30
C TYR A 123 -2.04 -20.78 14.51
N ILE A 124 -1.74 -21.06 13.25
CA ILE A 124 -1.14 -20.09 12.34
C ILE A 124 -2.13 -18.98 11.96
N SER A 125 -3.38 -19.32 11.63
CA SER A 125 -4.40 -18.29 11.39
C SER A 125 -4.64 -17.42 12.62
N LEU A 126 -4.64 -18.01 13.82
CA LEU A 126 -4.78 -17.29 15.08
C LEU A 126 -3.59 -16.35 15.35
N SER A 127 -2.37 -16.81 15.13
CA SER A 127 -1.17 -15.98 15.32
C SER A 127 -1.09 -14.85 14.29
N TYR A 128 -1.53 -15.07 13.04
CA TYR A 128 -1.72 -13.98 12.09
C TYR A 128 -2.74 -12.95 12.56
N LEU A 129 -3.90 -13.39 13.06
CA LEU A 129 -4.91 -12.49 13.60
C LEU A 129 -4.33 -11.64 14.76
N PHE A 130 -3.61 -12.26 15.69
CA PHE A 130 -2.96 -11.52 16.78
C PHE A 130 -1.90 -10.54 16.28
N ALA A 131 -1.13 -10.88 15.24
CA ALA A 131 -0.16 -9.97 14.63
C ALA A 131 -0.81 -8.67 14.13
N PHE A 132 -1.96 -8.75 13.45
CA PHE A 132 -2.67 -7.56 13.00
C PHE A 132 -3.34 -6.80 14.15
N ILE A 133 -3.84 -7.48 15.18
CA ILE A 133 -4.30 -6.80 16.41
C ILE A 133 -3.15 -6.02 17.05
N THR A 134 -1.94 -6.58 17.14
CA THR A 134 -0.77 -5.88 17.69
C THR A 134 -0.40 -4.66 16.87
N LEU A 135 -0.36 -4.76 15.53
CA LEU A 135 -0.09 -3.61 14.64
C LEU A 135 -1.12 -2.48 14.81
N LEU A 136 -2.38 -2.86 14.93
CA LEU A 136 -3.48 -1.93 15.09
C LEU A 136 -3.47 -1.26 16.47
N TYR A 137 -3.13 -2.02 17.52
CA TYR A 137 -2.94 -1.47 18.86
C TYR A 137 -1.76 -0.47 18.91
N LEU A 138 -0.67 -0.80 18.22
CA LEU A 138 0.51 0.04 18.09
C LEU A 138 0.15 1.38 17.39
N ASP A 139 -0.63 1.32 16.31
CA ASP A 139 -1.15 2.51 15.63
C ASP A 139 -2.09 3.35 16.52
N TYR A 140 -3.03 2.68 17.19
CA TYR A 140 -3.93 3.35 18.14
C TYR A 140 -3.16 4.11 19.21
N LYS A 141 -2.11 3.51 19.79
CA LYS A 141 -1.27 4.16 20.80
C LYS A 141 -0.58 5.41 20.26
N THR A 142 -0.16 5.42 18.99
CA THR A 142 0.49 6.58 18.36
C THR A 142 -0.47 7.67 17.90
N GLN A 143 -1.68 7.33 17.47
CA GLN A 143 -2.62 8.25 16.83
C GLN A 143 -3.85 8.58 17.70
N LYS A 144 -3.73 8.45 19.03
CA LYS A 144 -4.85 8.59 20.00
C LYS A 144 -5.76 9.79 19.75
N GLN A 145 -5.24 10.92 19.27
CA GLN A 145 -6.01 12.16 19.08
C GLN A 145 -6.82 12.22 17.76
N ASN A 146 -6.43 11.48 16.72
CA ASN A 146 -7.08 11.50 15.40
C ASN A 146 -7.79 10.16 15.08
N PHE A 147 -8.13 9.39 16.10
CA PHE A 147 -8.64 8.04 15.92
C PHE A 147 -10.09 8.06 15.42
N SER A 148 -10.32 7.52 14.23
CA SER A 148 -11.67 7.13 13.79
C SER A 148 -11.70 5.64 13.44
N MET A 149 -12.71 4.93 13.94
CA MET A 149 -12.91 3.50 13.64
C MET A 149 -13.03 3.25 12.13
N VAL A 150 -13.61 4.21 11.38
CA VAL A 150 -13.76 4.11 9.93
C VAL A 150 -12.39 4.14 9.23
N GLN A 151 -11.48 5.05 9.62
CA GLN A 151 -10.13 5.08 9.07
C GLN A 151 -9.35 3.82 9.44
N PHE A 152 -9.57 3.28 10.63
CA PHE A 152 -8.91 2.07 11.10
C PHE A 152 -9.28 0.84 10.27
N PHE A 153 -10.57 0.60 10.00
CA PHE A 153 -11.00 -0.50 9.12
C PHE A 153 -10.72 -0.24 7.64
N SER A 154 -10.61 1.02 7.24
CA SER A 154 -10.19 1.40 5.88
C SER A 154 -8.69 1.29 5.66
N SER A 155 -7.89 1.25 6.74
CA SER A 155 -6.44 1.09 6.67
C SER A 155 -6.06 -0.30 6.17
N GLU A 156 -4.88 -0.39 5.58
CA GLU A 156 -4.31 -1.66 5.13
C GLU A 156 -4.27 -2.72 6.26
N LYS A 157 -3.86 -2.33 7.46
CA LYS A 157 -3.78 -3.23 8.62
C LYS A 157 -5.17 -3.75 9.03
N GLY A 158 -6.19 -2.89 8.97
CA GLY A 158 -7.59 -3.27 9.25
C GLY A 158 -8.14 -4.25 8.21
N GLN A 159 -7.79 -4.06 6.94
CA GLN A 159 -8.15 -4.99 5.86
C GLN A 159 -7.49 -6.37 6.04
N TYR A 160 -6.23 -6.44 6.48
CA TYR A 160 -5.60 -7.74 6.76
C TYR A 160 -6.07 -8.40 8.05
N LEU A 161 -6.62 -7.63 9.00
CA LEU A 161 -7.34 -8.20 10.14
C LEU A 161 -8.61 -8.93 9.65
N SER A 162 -9.40 -8.32 8.76
CA SER A 162 -10.56 -9.01 8.17
C SER A 162 -10.16 -10.19 7.30
N TYR A 163 -9.07 -10.08 6.53
CA TYR A 163 -8.50 -11.19 5.78
C TYR A 163 -8.07 -12.36 6.67
N SER A 164 -7.51 -12.08 7.85
CA SER A 164 -7.06 -13.13 8.78
C SER A 164 -8.20 -14.02 9.26
N PHE A 165 -9.44 -13.51 9.31
CA PHE A 165 -10.62 -14.33 9.59
C PHE A 165 -10.92 -15.36 8.48
N ILE A 166 -10.59 -15.05 7.22
CA ILE A 166 -10.79 -15.97 6.08
C ILE A 166 -9.91 -17.22 6.23
N LEU A 167 -8.70 -17.07 6.79
CA LEU A 167 -7.74 -18.16 6.98
C LEU A 167 -8.22 -19.28 7.91
N PHE A 168 -9.18 -19.00 8.81
CA PHE A 168 -9.75 -20.03 9.68
C PHE A 168 -10.61 -21.04 8.92
N PHE A 169 -11.13 -20.64 7.76
CA PHE A 169 -12.03 -21.47 6.95
C PHE A 169 -11.32 -22.11 5.76
N VAL A 170 -10.20 -21.55 5.30
CA VAL A 170 -9.42 -22.12 4.20
C VAL A 170 -7.98 -22.39 4.61
N LYS A 171 -7.69 -23.66 4.88
CA LYS A 171 -6.39 -24.10 5.45
C LYS A 171 -5.51 -24.87 4.46
N ASP A 172 -6.09 -25.37 3.38
CA ASP A 172 -5.42 -26.33 2.49
C ASP A 172 -4.63 -25.68 1.34
N ALA A 173 -4.43 -24.36 1.33
CA ALA A 173 -3.76 -23.68 0.22
C ALA A 173 -2.79 -22.58 0.68
N VAL A 174 -1.50 -22.76 0.37
CA VAL A 174 -0.44 -21.75 0.62
C VAL A 174 -0.79 -20.40 0.03
N LEU A 175 -1.39 -20.39 -1.17
CA LEU A 175 -1.70 -19.17 -1.92
C LEU A 175 -2.59 -18.20 -1.11
N ILE A 176 -3.48 -18.72 -0.27
CA ILE A 176 -4.37 -17.90 0.56
C ILE A 176 -3.62 -17.28 1.75
N PHE A 177 -2.62 -17.97 2.31
CA PHE A 177 -1.79 -17.45 3.39
C PHE A 177 -0.73 -16.46 2.90
N LEU A 178 -0.34 -16.54 1.63
CA LEU A 178 0.79 -15.80 1.08
C LEU A 178 0.64 -14.26 1.17
N PRO A 179 -0.51 -13.63 0.90
CA PRO A 179 -0.67 -12.18 1.09
C PRO A 179 -0.41 -11.72 2.53
N VAL A 180 -0.87 -12.51 3.50
CA VAL A 180 -0.71 -12.23 4.93
C VAL A 180 0.77 -12.35 5.34
N PHE A 181 1.43 -13.41 4.88
CA PHE A 181 2.87 -13.60 5.06
C PHE A 181 3.67 -12.43 4.48
N LEU A 182 3.39 -12.02 3.23
CA LEU A 182 4.10 -10.91 2.58
C LEU A 182 3.85 -9.58 3.31
N THR A 183 2.64 -9.33 3.79
CA THR A 183 2.34 -8.13 4.58
C THR A 183 3.12 -8.12 5.89
N ILE A 184 3.25 -9.25 6.58
CA ILE A 184 4.06 -9.32 7.80
C ILE A 184 5.54 -9.15 7.48
N LEU A 185 6.03 -9.71 6.37
CA LEU A 185 7.40 -9.50 5.91
C LEU A 185 7.69 -8.00 5.68
N ILE A 186 6.79 -7.31 4.97
CA ILE A 186 6.87 -5.85 4.75
C ILE A 186 6.89 -5.10 6.09
N ASN A 187 5.96 -5.39 7.00
CA ASN A 187 5.88 -4.69 8.29
C ASN A 187 7.11 -4.98 9.16
N THR A 188 7.63 -6.21 9.16
CA THR A 188 8.85 -6.58 9.90
C THR A 188 10.04 -5.78 9.41
N TYR A 189 10.18 -5.64 8.09
CA TYR A 189 11.22 -4.83 7.46
C TYR A 189 11.10 -3.33 7.81
N LEU A 190 9.89 -2.77 7.77
CA LEU A 190 9.66 -1.37 8.15
C LEU A 190 9.98 -1.11 9.63
N ILE A 191 9.53 -2.00 10.53
CA ILE A 191 9.81 -1.90 11.97
C ILE A 191 11.31 -2.07 12.22
N TYR A 192 11.98 -3.01 11.53
CA TYR A 192 13.43 -3.18 11.67
C TYR A 192 14.18 -1.90 11.31
N LYS A 193 13.83 -1.24 10.20
CA LYS A 193 14.45 0.03 9.81
C LYS A 193 14.29 1.13 10.86
N GLN A 194 13.12 1.19 11.49
CA GLN A 194 12.83 2.16 12.52
C GLN A 194 13.61 1.91 13.82
N VAL A 195 13.73 0.63 14.23
CA VAL A 195 14.29 0.25 15.53
C VAL A 195 15.79 -0.11 15.42
N LYS A 196 16.36 -0.10 14.21
CA LYS A 196 17.75 -0.51 13.95
C LYS A 196 18.75 0.14 14.91
N SER A 197 18.60 1.44 15.18
CA SER A 197 19.48 2.21 16.08
C SER A 197 19.41 1.77 17.54
N SER A 198 18.28 1.20 17.96
CA SER A 198 18.04 0.78 19.35
C SER A 198 18.39 -0.70 19.59
N LEU A 199 18.76 -1.45 18.54
CA LEU A 199 19.19 -2.84 18.67
C LEU A 199 20.62 -2.96 19.25
N PRO A 200 20.96 -4.08 19.90
CA PRO A 200 22.34 -4.36 20.33
C PRO A 200 23.34 -4.27 19.16
N PRO A 201 24.57 -3.80 19.41
CA PRO A 201 25.58 -3.58 18.37
C PRO A 201 25.92 -4.86 17.59
N GLU A 202 25.80 -6.04 18.20
CA GLU A 202 26.00 -7.35 17.58
C GLU A 202 24.99 -7.59 16.44
N ILE A 203 23.73 -7.21 16.66
CA ILE A 203 22.65 -7.34 15.67
C ILE A 203 22.78 -6.27 14.59
N GLN A 204 23.12 -5.03 14.98
CA GLN A 204 23.31 -3.93 14.04
C GLN A 204 24.43 -4.22 13.03
N ARG A 205 25.54 -4.80 13.48
CA ARG A 205 26.73 -5.09 12.66
C ARG A 205 26.69 -6.46 12.00
N ASN A 206 25.66 -7.27 12.25
CA ASN A 206 25.55 -8.61 11.68
C ASN A 206 25.50 -8.55 10.14
N TYR A 207 26.46 -9.22 9.49
CA TYR A 207 26.57 -9.26 8.03
C TYR A 207 25.33 -9.85 7.36
N TYR A 208 24.80 -10.96 7.88
CA TYR A 208 23.68 -11.67 7.27
C TYR A 208 22.38 -10.87 7.35
N ILE A 209 22.12 -10.24 8.50
CA ILE A 209 20.93 -9.40 8.67
C ILE A 209 20.99 -8.20 7.73
N ASN A 210 22.13 -7.51 7.67
CA ASN A 210 22.30 -6.36 6.76
C ASN A 210 22.21 -6.78 5.29
N LYS A 211 22.71 -7.96 4.92
CA LYS A 211 22.58 -8.49 3.55
C LYS A 211 21.12 -8.81 3.21
N LEU A 212 20.37 -9.44 4.12
CA LEU A 212 18.95 -9.71 3.95
C LEU A 212 18.15 -8.42 3.79
N VAL A 213 18.40 -7.43 4.66
CA VAL A 213 17.76 -6.12 4.59
C VAL A 213 18.11 -5.42 3.26
N GLY A 214 19.36 -5.52 2.80
CA GLY A 214 19.78 -4.99 1.50
C GLY A 214 19.06 -5.65 0.32
N TYR A 215 18.81 -6.95 0.37
CA TYR A 215 17.96 -7.61 -0.65
C TYR A 215 16.51 -7.12 -0.58
N LEU A 216 15.95 -6.99 0.62
CA LEU A 216 14.60 -6.45 0.80
C LEU A 216 14.50 -5.00 0.32
N ASP A 217 15.53 -4.17 0.53
CA ASP A 217 15.59 -2.79 0.02
C ASP A 217 15.44 -2.75 -1.50
N GLN A 218 16.16 -3.63 -2.19
CA GLN A 218 16.12 -3.72 -3.64
C GLN A 218 14.81 -4.32 -4.17
N SER A 219 14.23 -5.28 -3.43
CA SER A 219 13.06 -6.04 -3.89
C SER A 219 11.72 -5.58 -3.30
N ILE A 220 11.67 -4.56 -2.43
CA ILE A 220 10.44 -4.20 -1.70
C ILE A 220 9.26 -3.88 -2.64
N LEU A 221 9.53 -3.19 -3.75
CA LEU A 221 8.53 -2.87 -4.77
C LEU A 221 7.99 -4.14 -5.45
N ASN A 222 8.87 -5.11 -5.70
CA ASN A 222 8.50 -6.41 -6.24
C ASN A 222 7.66 -7.21 -5.24
N ILE A 223 7.92 -7.08 -3.94
CA ILE A 223 7.13 -7.73 -2.89
C ILE A 223 5.71 -7.13 -2.83
N TYR A 224 5.58 -5.80 -2.91
CA TYR A 224 4.26 -5.14 -2.98
C TYR A 224 3.45 -5.57 -4.21
N THR A 225 4.09 -5.61 -5.38
CA THR A 225 3.42 -6.04 -6.63
C THR A 225 3.09 -7.53 -6.63
N MET A 226 3.96 -8.38 -6.08
CA MET A 226 3.72 -9.81 -5.91
C MET A 226 2.50 -10.04 -5.01
N ARG A 227 2.45 -9.37 -3.86
CA ARG A 227 1.30 -9.43 -2.94
C ARG A 227 0.00 -9.02 -3.63
N ALA A 228 -0.02 -7.87 -4.29
CA ALA A 228 -1.19 -7.39 -5.03
C ALA A 228 -1.64 -8.38 -6.12
N SER A 229 -0.71 -8.98 -6.84
CA SER A 229 -1.00 -9.96 -7.88
C SER A 229 -1.64 -11.24 -7.28
N ILE A 230 -1.08 -11.74 -6.18
CA ILE A 230 -1.61 -12.92 -5.49
C ILE A 230 -3.03 -12.66 -4.95
N GLU A 231 -3.29 -11.47 -4.41
CA GLU A 231 -4.62 -11.09 -3.95
C GLU A 231 -5.66 -11.10 -5.08
N ILE A 232 -5.26 -10.70 -6.29
CA ILE A 232 -6.14 -10.78 -7.45
C ILE A 232 -6.40 -12.23 -7.86
N TYR A 233 -5.35 -13.04 -7.93
CA TYR A 233 -5.48 -14.45 -8.29
C TYR A 233 -6.23 -15.27 -7.24
N ASN A 234 -6.15 -14.91 -5.97
CA ASN A 234 -6.87 -15.56 -4.89
C ASN A 234 -8.39 -15.46 -5.04
N LEU A 235 -8.91 -14.39 -5.66
CA LEU A 235 -10.35 -14.30 -5.96
C LEU A 235 -10.77 -15.43 -6.91
N VAL A 236 -10.02 -15.62 -8.00
CA VAL A 236 -10.26 -16.68 -8.99
C VAL A 236 -10.05 -18.06 -8.36
N PHE A 237 -8.99 -18.20 -7.55
CA PHE A 237 -8.69 -19.45 -6.85
C PHE A 237 -9.80 -19.87 -5.88
N ILE A 238 -10.34 -18.94 -5.09
CA ILE A 238 -11.46 -19.22 -4.17
C ILE A 238 -12.72 -19.59 -4.95
N PHE A 239 -12.97 -18.93 -6.09
CA PHE A 239 -14.07 -19.28 -6.97
C PHE A 239 -13.94 -20.71 -7.51
N ILE A 240 -12.75 -21.14 -7.94
CA ILE A 240 -12.50 -22.52 -8.38
C ILE A 240 -12.66 -23.51 -7.21
N CYS A 241 -12.11 -23.19 -6.04
CA CYS A 241 -12.23 -24.02 -4.85
C CYS A 241 -13.68 -24.23 -4.39
N LEU A 242 -14.58 -23.30 -4.70
CA LEU A 242 -16.00 -23.43 -4.42
C LEU A 242 -16.65 -24.56 -5.25
N PHE A 243 -16.30 -24.70 -6.53
CA PHE A 243 -16.75 -25.82 -7.36
C PHE A 243 -16.14 -27.16 -6.95
N LEU A 244 -14.95 -27.14 -6.36
CA LEU A 244 -14.29 -28.33 -5.83
C LEU A 244 -14.77 -28.72 -4.42
N ASN A 245 -15.78 -28.05 -3.88
CA ASN A 245 -16.29 -28.23 -2.50
C ASN A 245 -15.19 -28.10 -1.42
N ARG A 246 -14.13 -27.31 -1.70
CA ARG A 246 -13.03 -27.05 -0.76
C ARG A 246 -13.25 -25.78 0.06
N THR A 247 -14.15 -24.91 -0.37
CA THR A 247 -14.48 -23.65 0.31
C THR A 247 -15.98 -23.43 0.35
N SER A 248 -16.46 -22.80 1.42
CA SER A 248 -17.87 -22.41 1.53
C SER A 248 -18.17 -21.13 0.75
N ILE A 249 -19.45 -20.91 0.42
CA ILE A 249 -19.95 -19.67 -0.17
C ILE A 249 -19.61 -18.46 0.73
N LEU A 250 -19.62 -18.64 2.06
CA LEU A 250 -19.24 -17.60 3.02
C LEU A 250 -17.81 -17.10 2.79
N ASN A 251 -16.86 -17.98 2.45
CA ASN A 251 -15.48 -17.58 2.17
C ASN A 251 -15.39 -16.68 0.93
N LEU A 252 -16.18 -16.97 -0.10
CA LEU A 252 -16.26 -16.13 -1.29
C LEU A 252 -16.81 -14.74 -0.95
N PHE A 253 -17.88 -14.67 -0.14
CA PHE A 253 -18.43 -13.38 0.30
C PHE A 253 -17.45 -12.56 1.14
N MET A 254 -16.78 -13.20 2.10
CA MET A 254 -15.76 -12.54 2.92
C MET A 254 -14.60 -12.03 2.07
N TYR A 255 -14.14 -12.83 1.09
CA TYR A 255 -13.07 -12.43 0.19
C TYR A 255 -13.49 -11.30 -0.76
N LEU A 256 -14.70 -11.34 -1.31
CA LEU A 256 -15.25 -10.25 -2.13
C LEU A 256 -15.35 -8.95 -1.33
N HIS A 257 -15.72 -9.03 -0.05
CA HIS A 257 -15.73 -7.86 0.82
C HIS A 257 -14.32 -7.29 1.04
N PHE A 258 -13.34 -8.15 1.37
CA PHE A 258 -11.93 -7.76 1.45
C PHE A 258 -11.44 -7.12 0.15
N PHE A 259 -11.69 -7.76 -0.99
CA PHE A 259 -11.29 -7.29 -2.31
C PHE A 259 -11.88 -5.91 -2.62
N LYS A 260 -13.16 -5.71 -2.29
CA LYS A 260 -13.84 -4.42 -2.42
C LYS A 260 -13.22 -3.35 -1.51
N LEU A 261 -12.89 -3.68 -0.27
CA LEU A 261 -12.20 -2.74 0.63
C LEU A 261 -10.82 -2.36 0.08
N LYS A 262 -10.06 -3.33 -0.41
CA LYS A 262 -8.76 -3.10 -1.04
C LYS A 262 -8.87 -2.24 -2.29
N TYR A 263 -9.81 -2.51 -3.17
CA TYR A 263 -10.05 -1.69 -4.36
C TYR A 263 -10.46 -0.25 -4.00
N ASN A 264 -11.28 -0.06 -2.96
CA ASN A 264 -11.67 1.28 -2.51
C ASN A 264 -10.58 2.02 -1.73
N SER A 265 -9.51 1.32 -1.34
CA SER A 265 -8.35 1.93 -0.74
C SER A 265 -7.43 2.52 -1.80
N SER A 266 -6.59 3.49 -1.39
CA SER A 266 -5.61 4.14 -2.26
C SER A 266 -4.35 3.29 -2.48
N ASP A 267 -4.49 1.96 -2.62
CA ASP A 267 -3.39 1.04 -2.86
C ASP A 267 -3.02 1.03 -4.36
N SER A 268 -1.99 1.80 -4.72
CA SER A 268 -1.56 1.96 -6.11
C SER A 268 -1.11 0.66 -6.77
N TYR A 269 -0.47 -0.24 -6.02
CA TYR A 269 0.02 -1.51 -6.55
C TYR A 269 -1.13 -2.45 -6.90
N PHE A 270 -2.17 -2.47 -6.05
CA PHE A 270 -3.38 -3.24 -6.31
C PHE A 270 -4.08 -2.76 -7.59
N HIS A 271 -4.30 -1.45 -7.73
CA HIS A 271 -4.92 -0.85 -8.92
C HIS A 271 -4.12 -1.11 -10.20
N ALA A 272 -2.79 -0.98 -10.13
CA ALA A 272 -1.91 -1.26 -11.25
C ALA A 272 -1.97 -2.73 -11.69
N CYS A 273 -1.92 -3.67 -10.73
CA CYS A 273 -2.01 -5.10 -11.03
C CYS A 273 -3.40 -5.49 -11.56
N TYR A 274 -4.47 -4.92 -11.00
CA TYR A 274 -5.84 -5.17 -11.44
C TYR A 274 -6.05 -4.73 -12.90
N THR A 275 -5.63 -3.51 -13.23
CA THR A 275 -5.71 -2.98 -14.60
C THR A 275 -4.86 -3.81 -15.56
N LYS A 276 -3.61 -4.10 -15.19
CA LYS A 276 -2.70 -4.90 -16.01
C LYS A 276 -3.28 -6.29 -16.32
N ASN A 277 -3.83 -6.98 -15.32
CA ASN A 277 -4.46 -8.29 -15.54
C ASN A 277 -5.68 -8.21 -16.46
N GLY A 278 -6.50 -7.15 -16.32
CA GLY A 278 -7.62 -6.90 -17.22
C GLY A 278 -7.16 -6.69 -18.67
N GLU A 279 -6.10 -5.91 -18.89
CA GLU A 279 -5.52 -5.68 -20.22
C GLU A 279 -4.94 -6.95 -20.83
N ILE A 280 -4.22 -7.76 -20.06
CA ILE A 280 -3.68 -9.06 -20.52
C ILE A 280 -4.82 -9.96 -21.01
N ILE A 281 -5.91 -10.08 -20.24
CA ILE A 281 -7.06 -10.90 -20.64
C ILE A 281 -7.70 -10.34 -21.92
N ARG A 282 -7.86 -9.02 -22.04
CA ARG A 282 -8.37 -8.39 -23.26
C ARG A 282 -7.49 -8.66 -24.47
N GLN A 283 -6.17 -8.60 -24.32
CA GLN A 283 -5.21 -8.91 -25.39
C GLN A 283 -5.32 -10.36 -25.86
N PHE A 284 -5.50 -11.32 -24.93
CA PHE A 284 -5.72 -12.71 -25.30
C PHE A 284 -7.07 -12.92 -26.00
N LEU A 285 -8.12 -12.27 -25.53
CA LEU A 285 -9.47 -12.39 -26.11
C LEU A 285 -9.66 -11.63 -27.43
N SER A 286 -8.78 -10.67 -27.74
CA SER A 286 -8.79 -9.95 -29.02
C SER A 286 -8.06 -10.67 -30.15
N HIS A 287 -7.45 -11.83 -29.88
CA HIS A 287 -6.79 -12.64 -30.89
C HIS A 287 -7.79 -13.11 -31.97
N PRO A 288 -7.43 -13.10 -33.27
CA PRO A 288 -8.37 -13.39 -34.37
C PRO A 288 -8.97 -14.80 -34.32
N MET A 289 -8.33 -15.75 -33.63
CA MET A 289 -8.84 -17.11 -33.44
C MET A 289 -9.90 -17.23 -32.33
N VAL A 290 -10.07 -16.21 -31.49
CA VAL A 290 -11.05 -16.22 -30.40
C VAL A 290 -12.33 -15.54 -30.88
N PRO A 291 -13.51 -16.19 -30.74
CA PRO A 291 -14.78 -15.56 -31.09
C PRO A 291 -14.99 -14.25 -30.33
N ARG A 292 -15.35 -13.17 -31.03
CA ARG A 292 -15.62 -11.84 -30.44
C ARG A 292 -16.63 -11.85 -29.31
N SER A 293 -17.52 -12.84 -29.27
CA SER A 293 -18.46 -13.07 -28.18
C SER A 293 -17.78 -13.17 -26.81
N PHE A 294 -16.60 -13.82 -26.72
CA PHE A 294 -15.88 -13.93 -25.45
C PHE A 294 -15.35 -12.58 -24.97
N LEU A 295 -14.80 -11.75 -25.85
CA LEU A 295 -14.37 -10.39 -25.52
C LEU A 295 -15.55 -9.55 -25.02
N ASN A 296 -16.68 -9.60 -25.74
CA ASN A 296 -17.89 -8.87 -25.35
C ASN A 296 -18.44 -9.33 -23.98
N ILE A 297 -18.40 -10.63 -23.68
CA ILE A 297 -18.79 -11.18 -22.38
C ILE A 297 -17.85 -10.68 -21.29
N PHE A 298 -16.53 -10.76 -21.54
CA PHE A 298 -15.53 -10.29 -20.59
C PHE A 298 -15.69 -8.80 -20.29
N ASP A 299 -15.88 -7.95 -21.30
CA ASP A 299 -16.04 -6.51 -21.10
C ASP A 299 -17.32 -6.17 -20.32
N LYS A 300 -18.42 -6.89 -20.56
CA LYS A 300 -19.65 -6.76 -19.74
C LYS A 300 -19.40 -7.16 -18.29
N ILE A 301 -18.80 -8.34 -18.05
CA ILE A 301 -18.50 -8.82 -16.69
C ILE A 301 -17.56 -7.85 -15.97
N SER A 302 -16.49 -7.42 -16.65
CA SER A 302 -15.51 -6.48 -16.13
C SER A 302 -16.15 -5.14 -15.76
N HIS A 303 -17.06 -4.63 -16.59
CA HIS A 303 -17.83 -3.42 -16.30
C HIS A 303 -18.68 -3.60 -15.03
N TYR A 304 -19.54 -4.61 -14.96
CA TYR A 304 -20.39 -4.85 -13.79
C TYR A 304 -19.58 -5.08 -12.51
N PHE A 305 -18.48 -5.82 -12.59
CA PHE A 305 -17.61 -6.07 -11.46
C PHE A 305 -16.95 -4.77 -10.98
N THR A 306 -16.44 -3.95 -11.90
CA THR A 306 -15.86 -2.65 -11.57
C THR A 306 -16.90 -1.72 -10.94
N THR A 307 -18.12 -1.68 -11.48
CA THR A 307 -19.23 -0.92 -10.88
C THR A 307 -19.52 -1.38 -9.45
N TYR A 308 -19.58 -2.70 -9.21
CA TYR A 308 -19.76 -3.26 -7.87
C TYR A 308 -18.66 -2.82 -6.90
N LEU A 309 -17.40 -2.82 -7.36
CA LEU A 309 -16.25 -2.40 -6.56
C LEU A 309 -16.31 -0.92 -6.20
N THR A 310 -16.66 -0.06 -7.16
CA THR A 310 -16.76 1.41 -6.97
C THR A 310 -18.01 1.86 -6.23
N TYR A 311 -19.06 1.03 -6.18
CA TYR A 311 -20.34 1.42 -5.61
C TYR A 311 -20.23 1.64 -4.09
N ARG A 312 -20.34 2.90 -3.66
CA ARG A 312 -20.61 3.30 -2.27
C ARG A 312 -22.11 3.48 -2.09
N ARG A 313 -22.71 2.76 -1.14
CA ARG A 313 -24.02 3.17 -0.61
C ARG A 313 -23.80 4.55 0.03
N ARG A 314 -24.48 5.57 -0.50
CA ARG A 314 -24.52 6.90 0.09
C ARG A 314 -25.27 6.86 1.40
#